data_AF-A0A2R7T998-F1
#
_entry.id   AF-A0A2R7T998-F1
#
_cell.length_a   1.000
_cell.length_b   1.000
_cell.length_c   1.000
_cell.angle_alpha   90.00
_cell.angle_beta   90.00
_cell.angle_gamma   90.00
#
_symmetry.space_group_name_H-M   'P 1'
#
loop_
_entity.id
_entity.type
_entity.pdbx_description
1 polymer ?
#
loop_
_entity_poly.entity_id
_entity_poly.type
_entity_poly.pdbx_seq_one_letter_code
_entity_poly.pdbx_strand_id
1 'polypeptide(L)'
;MLDGVRYEFLHWGRERGLAQSGDAIAAVDVAIGKELWNLQVYAAQSDPAEEFDAQEVFITEITVHPAATVLLLKNERRQSFGINLADRSVAVVS
;
A
#
# COMPACT_ATOMS: atom_id res chain seq x y z
N MET A 1 -11.57 -5.07 -4.53
CA MET A 1 -12.69 -4.23 -4.04
C MET A 1 -13.39 -4.98 -2.93
N LEU A 2 -13.92 -4.27 -1.94
CA LEU A 2 -14.73 -4.82 -0.85
C LEU A 2 -15.73 -3.74 -0.42
N ASP A 3 -17.01 -4.09 -0.28
CA ASP A 3 -18.07 -3.20 0.24
C ASP A 3 -18.12 -1.79 -0.41
N GLY A 4 -17.97 -1.73 -1.74
CA GLY A 4 -17.97 -0.45 -2.47
C GLY A 4 -16.67 0.36 -2.37
N VAL A 5 -15.64 -0.18 -1.72
CA VAL A 5 -14.31 0.42 -1.63
C VAL A 5 -13.34 -0.27 -2.58
N ARG A 6 -12.65 0.53 -3.41
CA ARG A 6 -11.51 0.09 -4.21
C ARG A 6 -10.22 0.42 -3.46
N TYR A 7 -9.36 -0.58 -3.34
CA TYR A 7 -8.00 -0.41 -2.83
C TYR A 7 -7.05 -0.40 -4.01
N GLU A 8 -6.23 0.63 -4.11
CA GLU A 8 -5.34 0.84 -5.26
C GLU A 8 -3.95 1.29 -4.82
N PHE A 9 -2.95 0.97 -5.65
CA PHE A 9 -1.58 1.43 -5.43
C PHE A 9 -1.51 2.94 -5.55
N LEU A 10 -0.81 3.56 -4.60
CA LEU A 10 -0.51 4.97 -4.66
C LEU A 10 0.88 5.13 -5.29
N HIS A 11 0.89 5.25 -6.63
CA HIS A 11 2.12 5.22 -7.41
C HIS A 11 3.03 6.44 -7.13
N TRP A 12 2.46 7.63 -6.94
CA TRP A 12 3.20 8.89 -6.74
C TRP A 12 3.07 9.40 -5.30
N GLY A 13 3.57 8.62 -4.34
CA GLY A 13 3.50 8.95 -2.91
C GLY A 13 4.10 10.30 -2.56
N ARG A 14 5.23 10.64 -3.19
CA ARG A 14 5.95 11.90 -2.95
C ARG A 14 5.15 13.14 -3.31
N GLU A 15 4.43 13.10 -4.44
CA GLU A 15 3.58 14.22 -4.87
C GLU A 15 2.43 14.48 -3.89
N ARG A 16 2.13 13.50 -3.03
CA ARG A 16 1.13 13.56 -1.98
C ARG A 16 1.74 13.76 -0.57
N GLY A 17 3.03 14.08 -0.49
CA GLY A 17 3.73 14.35 0.76
C GLY A 17 4.20 13.10 1.53
N LEU A 18 4.18 11.92 0.91
CA LEU A 18 4.77 10.71 1.50
C LEU A 18 6.29 10.69 1.30
N ALA A 19 6.99 9.92 2.13
CA ALA A 19 8.43 9.84 2.11
C ALA A 19 9.01 9.24 0.81
N GLN A 20 8.24 8.39 0.12
CA GLN A 20 8.65 7.71 -1.11
C GLN A 20 7.42 7.37 -1.97
N SER A 21 7.68 6.82 -3.16
CA SER A 21 6.65 6.28 -4.06
C SER A 21 6.56 4.76 -3.95
N GLY A 22 5.39 4.21 -4.30
CA GLY A 22 5.20 2.77 -4.49
C GLY A 22 4.96 1.92 -3.24
N ASP A 23 4.99 2.52 -2.04
CA ASP A 23 4.88 1.83 -0.75
C ASP A 23 3.57 2.07 -0.01
N ALA A 24 2.66 2.80 -0.64
CA ALA A 24 1.39 3.18 -0.06
C ALA A 24 0.21 2.71 -0.92
N ILE A 25 -0.94 2.58 -0.27
CA ILE A 25 -2.22 2.33 -0.94
C ILE A 25 -3.22 3.43 -0.60
N ALA A 26 -4.22 3.58 -1.46
CA ALA A 26 -5.40 4.40 -1.22
C ALA A 26 -6.66 3.53 -1.16
N ALA A 27 -7.59 3.89 -0.28
CA ALA A 27 -8.96 3.40 -0.30
C ALA A 27 -9.85 4.46 -0.93
N VAL A 28 -10.61 4.06 -1.94
CA VAL A 28 -11.43 4.97 -2.76
C VAL A 28 -12.87 4.46 -2.75
N ASP A 29 -13.81 5.34 -2.40
CA ASP A 29 -15.23 5.10 -2.57
C ASP A 29 -15.54 5.00 -4.07
N VAL A 30 -16.06 3.85 -4.51
CA VAL A 30 -16.31 3.59 -5.93
C VAL A 30 -17.46 4.41 -6.48
N ALA A 31 -18.45 4.75 -5.66
CA ALA A 31 -19.64 5.46 -6.11
C ALA A 31 -19.33 6.92 -6.46
N ILE A 32 -18.48 7.57 -5.65
CA ILE A 32 -18.16 9.00 -5.81
C ILE A 32 -16.72 9.28 -6.22
N GLY A 33 -15.86 8.26 -6.31
CA GLY A 33 -14.45 8.38 -6.67
C GLY A 33 -13.60 9.10 -5.62
N LYS A 34 -14.11 9.23 -4.39
CA LYS A 34 -13.44 9.97 -3.32
C LYS A 34 -12.46 9.08 -2.58
N GLU A 35 -11.22 9.55 -2.42
CA GLU A 35 -10.27 8.94 -1.49
C GLU A 35 -10.79 9.06 -0.05
N LEU A 36 -10.96 7.91 0.60
CA LEU A 36 -11.38 7.80 2.00
C LEU A 36 -10.17 7.93 2.93
N TRP A 37 -9.07 7.28 2.55
CA TRP A 37 -7.79 7.34 3.24
C TRP A 37 -6.66 6.82 2.34
N ASN A 38 -5.44 7.16 2.71
CA ASN A 38 -4.22 6.51 2.23
C ASN A 38 -3.42 5.96 3.42
N LEU A 39 -2.55 4.98 3.15
CA LEU A 39 -1.75 4.32 4.17
C LEU A 39 -0.41 3.87 3.58
N GLN A 40 0.68 4.27 4.23
CA GLN A 40 2.02 3.72 3.98
C GLN A 40 2.12 2.31 4.57
N VAL A 41 2.55 1.34 3.76
CA VAL A 41 2.58 -0.09 4.11
C VAL A 41 3.95 -0.49 4.63
N TYR A 42 5.02 0.03 4.05
CA TYR A 42 6.38 -0.19 4.50
C TYR A 42 7.24 1.04 4.22
N ALA A 43 8.27 1.26 5.02
CA ALA A 43 9.32 2.20 4.66
C ALA A 43 10.36 1.48 3.78
N ALA A 44 10.85 2.12 2.72
CA ALA A 44 12.04 1.63 2.05
C ALA A 44 13.24 1.75 3.01
N GLN A 45 14.07 0.72 3.01
CA GLN A 45 15.45 0.88 3.44
C GLN A 45 16.18 1.54 2.27
N SER A 46 16.49 2.83 2.40
CA SER A 46 17.35 3.52 1.45
C SER A 46 18.80 3.49 1.91
N ASP A 47 19.69 3.05 1.03
CA ASP A 47 21.11 3.29 1.11
C ASP A 47 21.37 4.71 0.58
N PRO A 48 21.88 5.66 1.41
CA PRO A 48 22.19 7.01 0.96
C PRO A 48 23.33 7.08 -0.06
N ALA A 49 24.08 5.99 -0.29
CA ALA A 49 25.13 5.90 -1.30
C ALA A 49 24.61 5.53 -2.71
N GLU A 50 23.35 5.11 -2.83
CA GLU A 50 22.71 4.77 -4.10
C GLU A 50 21.65 5.81 -4.49
N GLU A 51 21.40 5.94 -5.79
CA GLU A 51 20.32 6.78 -6.32
C GLU A 51 18.98 6.32 -5.72
N PHE A 52 18.18 7.27 -5.23
CA PHE A 52 17.03 6.94 -4.38
C PHE A 52 15.91 6.26 -5.17
N ASP A 53 15.65 6.70 -6.41
CA ASP A 53 14.60 6.16 -7.27
C ASP A 53 14.87 4.70 -7.68
N ALA A 54 16.14 4.32 -7.86
CA ALA A 54 16.55 2.94 -8.10
C ALA A 54 16.22 1.97 -6.95
N GLN A 55 15.90 2.51 -5.77
CA GLN A 55 15.63 1.76 -4.55
C GLN A 55 14.13 1.71 -4.21
N GLU A 56 13.27 2.34 -5.01
CA GLU A 56 11.82 2.27 -4.83
C GLU A 56 11.33 0.85 -5.10
N VAL A 57 10.56 0.31 -4.14
CA VAL A 57 9.99 -1.03 -4.21
C VAL A 57 8.49 -0.89 -4.28
N PHE A 58 7.91 -1.28 -5.40
CA PHE A 58 6.49 -1.09 -5.64
C PHE A 58 5.65 -2.25 -5.11
N ILE A 59 4.48 -1.93 -4.59
CA ILE A 59 3.42 -2.92 -4.36
C ILE A 59 2.94 -3.41 -5.74
N THR A 60 2.89 -4.73 -5.92
CA THR A 60 2.52 -5.38 -7.18
C THR A 60 1.18 -6.10 -7.11
N GLU A 61 0.70 -6.42 -5.91
CA GLU A 61 -0.55 -7.14 -5.70
C GLU A 61 -1.30 -6.61 -4.47
N ILE A 62 -2.63 -6.47 -4.59
CA ILE A 62 -3.54 -6.28 -3.45
C ILE A 62 -4.66 -7.31 -3.58
N THR A 63 -4.86 -8.10 -2.53
CA THR A 63 -5.93 -9.08 -2.44
C THR A 63 -6.69 -8.87 -1.14
N VAL A 64 -7.99 -9.15 -1.14
CA VAL A 64 -8.78 -9.19 0.09
C VAL A 64 -8.65 -10.59 0.68
N HIS A 65 -8.27 -10.71 1.96
CA HIS A 65 -8.28 -12.00 2.65
C HIS A 65 -9.72 -12.55 2.68
N PRO A 66 -9.96 -13.88 2.58
CA PRO A 66 -11.31 -14.45 2.56
C PRO A 66 -12.22 -14.05 3.72
N ALA A 67 -11.64 -13.73 4.89
CA ALA A 67 -12.37 -13.24 6.05
C ALA A 67 -12.83 -11.77 5.95
N ALA A 68 -12.46 -11.05 4.88
CA ALA A 68 -12.79 -9.64 4.63
C ALA A 68 -12.34 -8.63 5.70
N THR A 69 -11.44 -9.03 6.61
CA THR A 69 -10.89 -8.18 7.67
C THR A 69 -9.52 -7.63 7.34
N VAL A 70 -8.82 -8.23 6.38
CA VAL A 70 -7.42 -7.93 6.07
C VAL A 70 -7.23 -7.78 4.55
N LEU A 71 -6.42 -6.80 4.15
CA LEU A 71 -5.82 -6.77 2.82
C LEU A 71 -4.47 -7.46 2.85
N LEU A 72 -4.22 -8.33 1.88
CA LEU A 72 -2.94 -8.95 1.63
C LEU A 72 -2.26 -8.22 0.48
N LEU A 73 -1.01 -7.81 0.69
CA LEU A 73 -0.23 -7.08 -0.28
C LEU A 73 1.07 -7.80 -0.54
N LYS A 74 1.55 -7.74 -1.78
CA LYS A 74 2.90 -8.16 -2.14
C LYS A 74 3.63 -7.03 -2.84
N ASN A 75 4.94 -6.96 -2.64
CA ASN A 75 5.82 -6.04 -3.34
C ASN A 75 6.75 -6.74 -4.33
N GLU A 76 7.53 -5.99 -5.09
CA GLU A 76 8.50 -6.51 -6.07
C GLU A 76 9.58 -7.41 -5.45
N ARG A 77 9.87 -7.23 -4.16
CA ARG A 77 10.78 -8.09 -3.39
C ARG A 77 10.11 -9.37 -2.86
N ARG A 78 8.87 -9.64 -3.27
CA ARG A 78 8.03 -10.77 -2.82
C ARG A 78 7.78 -10.77 -1.30
N GLN A 79 7.96 -9.64 -0.64
CA GLN A 79 7.56 -9.48 0.75
C GLN A 79 6.04 -9.35 0.81
N SER A 80 5.44 -9.99 1.80
CA SER A 80 3.99 -9.97 1.99
C SER A 80 3.61 -9.16 3.22
N PHE A 81 2.56 -8.37 3.11
CA PHE A 81 2.05 -7.51 4.18
C PHE A 81 0.56 -7.69 4.36
N GLY A 82 0.09 -7.63 5.60
CA GLY A 82 -1.30 -7.62 5.98
C GLY A 82 -1.70 -6.25 6.52
N ILE A 83 -2.80 -5.69 6.02
CA ILE A 83 -3.41 -4.46 6.57
C ILE A 83 -4.74 -4.83 7.20
N ASN A 84 -4.89 -4.62 8.51
CA ASN A 84 -6.16 -4.76 9.19
C ASN A 84 -7.08 -3.58 8.82
N LEU A 85 -8.26 -3.89 8.27
CA LEU A 85 -9.18 -2.86 7.78
C LEU A 85 -9.90 -2.08 8.89
N ALA A 86 -9.93 -2.59 10.12
CA ALA A 86 -10.60 -1.94 11.24
C ALA A 86 -9.77 -0.79 11.83
N ASP A 87 -8.46 -0.99 11.98
CA ASP A 87 -7.56 -0.04 12.65
C ASP A 87 -6.43 0.48 11.75
N ARG A 88 -6.28 -0.08 10.55
CA ARG A 88 -5.23 0.24 9.56
C ARG A 88 -3.83 -0.12 10.05
N SER A 89 -3.71 -1.04 11.01
CA SER A 89 -2.42 -1.60 11.39
C SER A 89 -1.83 -2.45 10.27
N VAL A 90 -0.51 -2.39 10.12
CA VAL A 90 0.24 -3.14 9.12
C VAL A 90 1.15 -4.15 9.80
N ALA A 91 1.17 -5.38 9.30
CA ALA A 91 2.06 -6.43 9.76
C ALA A 91 2.72 -7.13 8.56
N VAL A 92 3.97 -7.57 8.74
CA VAL A 92 4.59 -8.51 7.81
C VAL A 92 3.92 -9.87 7.98
N VAL A 93 3.57 -10.53 6.89
CA VAL A 93 2.96 -11.87 6.91
C VAL A 93 3.85 -12.86 6.15
N SER A 94 3.90 -14.09 6.65
CA SER A 94 4.75 -15.19 6.16
C SER A 94 4.10 -15.98 5.04
#